data_AF-A0A0N1GAT1-F1
#
_entry.id   AF-A0A0N1GAT1-F1
#
_cell.length_a   1.000
_cell.length_b   1.000
_cell.length_c   1.000
_cell.angle_alpha   90.00
_cell.angle_beta   90.00
_cell.angle_gamma   90.00
#
_symmetry.space_group_name_H-M   'P 1'
#
loop_
_entity.id
_entity.type
_entity.pdbx_description
1 polymer ?
#
loop_
_entity_poly.entity_id
_entity_poly.type
_entity_poly.pdbx_seq_one_letter_code
_entity_poly.pdbx_strand_id
1 'polypeptide(L)'
;MRISAAQRTENENRIRAAMDRLLRGEIPPGGKCDIKTLAREAGLDRTAFYGTRPYAHLRAEFERRLQALQQAGEQPDPRDAQITRLKNDVTTLRRRVTESTGTINELTELRTQALAQLSAQHDEIIRLRAAATAAGHLRRLPQRATSIDLPR
;
A
#
# COMPACT_ATOMS: atom_id res chain seq x y z
N MET A 1 39.24 -30.22 -19.85
CA MET A 1 40.10 -29.02 -19.93
C MET A 1 40.89 -28.90 -18.63
N ARG A 2 42.20 -29.18 -18.64
CA ARG A 2 43.07 -29.03 -17.46
C ARG A 2 43.61 -27.60 -17.45
N ILE A 3 43.08 -26.78 -16.54
CA ILE A 3 43.56 -25.43 -16.28
C ILE A 3 44.88 -25.53 -15.50
N SER A 4 45.91 -24.75 -15.86
CA SER A 4 47.17 -24.73 -15.11
C SER A 4 46.95 -24.15 -13.70
N ALA A 5 47.84 -24.45 -12.76
CA ALA A 5 47.77 -23.90 -11.40
C ALA A 5 47.81 -22.36 -11.43
N ALA A 6 48.69 -21.78 -12.25
CA ALA A 6 48.78 -20.32 -12.44
C ALA A 6 47.46 -19.73 -12.99
N GLN A 7 46.85 -20.37 -13.97
CA GLN A 7 45.58 -19.91 -14.54
C GLN A 7 44.42 -20.06 -13.55
N ARG A 8 44.45 -21.07 -12.68
CA ARG A 8 43.48 -21.19 -11.58
C ARG A 8 43.63 -20.02 -10.61
N THR A 9 44.84 -19.74 -10.13
CA THR A 9 45.10 -18.63 -9.21
C THR A 9 44.66 -17.29 -9.81
N GLU A 10 44.97 -17.04 -11.09
CA GLU A 10 44.55 -15.82 -11.77
C GLU A 10 43.02 -15.69 -11.85
N ASN A 11 42.33 -16.78 -12.19
CA ASN A 11 40.87 -16.80 -12.20
C ASN A 11 40.28 -16.55 -10.80
N GLU A 12 40.85 -17.15 -9.75
CA GLU A 12 40.39 -16.90 -8.39
C GLU A 12 40.59 -15.44 -7.97
N ASN A 13 41.71 -14.82 -8.33
CA ASN A 13 41.97 -13.41 -8.07
C ASN A 13 40.93 -12.51 -8.75
N ARG A 14 40.63 -12.77 -10.03
CA ARG A 14 39.55 -12.08 -10.76
C ARG A 14 38.18 -12.25 -10.11
N ILE A 15 37.85 -13.47 -9.67
CA ILE A 15 36.59 -13.74 -8.97
C ILE A 15 36.51 -12.95 -7.67
N ARG A 16 37.56 -12.98 -6.84
CA ARG A 16 37.58 -12.26 -5.56
C ARG A 16 37.46 -10.74 -5.77
N ALA A 17 38.18 -10.18 -6.75
CA ALA A 17 38.07 -8.77 -7.11
C ALA A 17 36.65 -8.40 -7.58
N ALA A 18 36.02 -9.23 -8.42
CA ALA A 18 34.65 -9.01 -8.86
C ALA A 18 33.64 -9.13 -7.70
N MET A 19 33.85 -10.10 -6.80
CA MET A 19 33.05 -10.26 -5.59
C MET A 19 33.11 -9.00 -4.71
N ASP A 20 34.30 -8.47 -4.45
CA ASP A 20 34.45 -7.29 -3.60
C ASP A 20 33.76 -6.05 -4.22
N ARG A 21 33.84 -5.86 -5.55
CA ARG A 21 33.11 -4.78 -6.24
C ARG A 21 31.60 -4.92 -6.09
N LEU A 22 31.06 -6.12 -6.36
CA LEU A 22 29.62 -6.37 -6.24
C LEU A 22 29.11 -6.18 -4.81
N LEU A 23 29.87 -6.63 -3.81
CA LEU A 23 29.50 -6.48 -2.40
C LEU A 23 29.57 -5.02 -1.91
N ARG A 24 30.38 -4.16 -2.55
CA ARG A 24 30.36 -2.69 -2.32
C ARG A 24 29.20 -1.98 -3.02
N GLY A 25 28.41 -2.70 -3.81
CA GLY A 25 27.31 -2.14 -4.59
C GLY A 25 27.71 -1.51 -5.92
N GLU A 26 28.94 -1.78 -6.40
CA GLU A 26 29.37 -1.43 -7.76
C GLU A 26 28.74 -2.43 -8.76
N ILE A 27 27.42 -2.36 -8.90
CA ILE A 27 26.66 -3.28 -9.73
C ILE A 27 26.70 -2.82 -11.20
N PRO A 28 27.23 -3.64 -12.13
CA PRO A 28 27.27 -3.29 -13.54
C PRO A 28 25.85 -3.16 -14.14
N PRO A 29 25.67 -2.34 -15.18
CA PRO A 29 24.36 -2.15 -15.81
C PRO A 29 23.78 -3.49 -16.29
N GLY A 30 22.50 -3.70 -15.99
CA GLY A 30 21.78 -4.95 -16.30
C GLY A 30 22.23 -6.19 -15.50
N GLY A 31 23.24 -6.09 -14.62
CA GLY A 31 23.64 -7.14 -13.68
C GLY A 31 22.78 -7.12 -12.42
N LYS A 32 23.09 -7.92 -11.40
CA LYS A 32 22.59 -7.89 -10.01
C LYS A 32 23.73 -8.27 -9.07
N CYS A 33 23.57 -8.07 -7.75
CA CYS A 33 24.49 -8.66 -6.78
C CYS A 33 24.28 -10.19 -6.67
N ASP A 34 24.52 -10.93 -7.75
CA ASP A 34 24.26 -12.36 -7.88
C ASP A 34 25.43 -13.13 -8.53
N ILE A 35 25.39 -14.47 -8.43
CA ILE A 35 26.42 -15.36 -9.00
C ILE A 35 26.51 -15.27 -10.53
N LYS A 36 25.40 -14.94 -11.20
CA LYS A 36 25.39 -14.80 -12.67
C LYS A 36 26.24 -13.61 -13.09
N THR A 37 26.09 -12.48 -12.40
CA THR A 37 26.86 -11.27 -12.63
C THR A 37 28.29 -11.48 -12.19
N LEU A 38 28.53 -12.11 -11.03
CA LEU A 38 29.88 -12.48 -10.59
C LEU A 38 30.64 -13.28 -11.65
N ALA A 39 30.02 -14.30 -12.23
CA ALA A 39 30.62 -15.11 -13.28
C ALA A 39 30.95 -14.28 -14.54
N ARG A 40 30.02 -13.43 -14.97
CA ARG A 40 30.20 -12.54 -16.13
C ARG A 40 31.35 -11.55 -15.90
N GLU A 41 31.37 -10.86 -14.76
CA GLU A 41 32.41 -9.88 -14.42
C GLU A 41 33.78 -10.55 -14.18
N ALA A 42 33.77 -11.79 -13.69
CA ALA A 42 34.97 -12.61 -13.58
C ALA A 42 35.36 -13.28 -14.91
N GLY A 43 34.62 -13.07 -16.02
CA GLY A 43 34.86 -13.64 -17.35
C GLY A 43 34.89 -15.17 -17.39
N LEU A 44 34.04 -15.82 -16.58
CA LEU A 44 33.95 -17.27 -16.45
C LEU A 44 32.54 -17.75 -16.74
N ASP A 45 32.43 -19.01 -17.18
CA ASP A 45 31.13 -19.65 -17.31
C ASP A 45 30.48 -19.87 -15.93
N ARG A 46 29.18 -19.58 -15.84
CA ARG A 46 28.42 -19.68 -14.58
C ARG A 46 28.51 -21.08 -13.98
N THR A 47 28.58 -22.13 -14.78
CA THR A 47 28.64 -23.51 -14.26
C THR A 47 29.91 -23.82 -13.47
N ALA A 48 30.98 -23.04 -13.64
CA ALA A 48 32.24 -23.23 -12.92
C ALA A 48 32.13 -23.01 -11.39
N PHE A 49 31.01 -22.42 -10.95
CA PHE A 49 30.67 -22.13 -9.56
C PHE A 49 29.73 -23.18 -8.92
N TYR A 50 29.34 -24.24 -9.62
CA TYR A 50 28.33 -25.20 -9.14
C TYR A 50 28.91 -26.62 -9.00
N GLY A 51 28.31 -27.41 -8.11
CA GLY A 51 28.69 -28.81 -7.87
C GLY A 51 30.13 -28.94 -7.38
N THR A 52 30.87 -29.89 -7.94
CA THR A 52 32.28 -30.18 -7.59
C THR A 52 33.29 -29.41 -8.45
N ARG A 53 32.85 -28.31 -9.08
CA ARG A 53 33.70 -27.50 -9.98
C ARG A 53 34.71 -26.66 -9.19
N PRO A 54 35.82 -26.24 -9.83
CA PRO A 54 36.95 -25.61 -9.14
C PRO A 54 36.61 -24.38 -8.29
N TYR A 55 35.59 -23.61 -8.66
CA TYR A 55 35.25 -22.34 -8.01
C TYR A 55 33.96 -22.40 -7.18
N ALA A 56 33.45 -23.60 -6.88
CA ALA A 56 32.25 -23.75 -6.05
C ALA A 56 32.42 -23.14 -4.64
N HIS A 57 33.63 -23.21 -4.08
CA HIS A 57 33.94 -22.62 -2.78
C HIS A 57 33.85 -21.08 -2.78
N LEU A 58 34.19 -20.42 -3.90
CA LEU A 58 34.10 -18.97 -4.04
C LEU A 58 32.65 -18.49 -4.15
N ARG A 59 31.77 -19.31 -4.73
CA ARG A 59 30.33 -19.07 -4.65
C ARG A 59 29.84 -19.09 -3.20
N ALA A 60 30.20 -20.12 -2.45
CA ALA A 60 29.78 -20.24 -1.05
C ALA A 60 30.32 -19.08 -0.20
N GLU A 61 31.53 -18.62 -0.48
CA GLU A 61 32.09 -17.41 0.13
C GLU A 61 31.29 -16.15 -0.22
N PHE A 62 30.98 -15.93 -1.50
CA PHE A 62 30.18 -14.79 -1.94
C PHE A 62 28.80 -14.77 -1.28
N GLU A 63 28.10 -15.91 -1.29
CA GLU A 63 26.78 -16.06 -0.68
C GLU A 63 26.81 -15.79 0.83
N ARG A 64 27.82 -16.32 1.54
CA ARG A 64 28.02 -16.07 2.97
C ARG A 64 28.26 -14.59 3.27
N ARG A 65 29.12 -13.92 2.50
CA ARG A 65 29.41 -12.49 2.68
C ARG A 65 28.18 -11.64 2.36
N LEU A 66 27.47 -11.93 1.29
CA LEU A 66 26.23 -11.25 0.92
C LEU A 66 25.16 -11.41 2.01
N GLN A 67 25.01 -12.61 2.57
CA GLN A 67 24.08 -12.87 3.66
C GLN A 67 24.47 -12.09 4.94
N ALA A 68 25.76 -12.00 5.26
CA ALA A 68 26.23 -11.21 6.41
C ALA A 68 25.90 -9.71 6.25
N LEU A 69 26.09 -9.15 5.06
CA LEU A 69 25.70 -7.76 4.76
C LEU A 69 24.19 -7.54 4.91
N GLN A 70 23.39 -8.45 4.36
CA GLN A 70 21.93 -8.40 4.50
C GLN A 70 21.47 -8.50 5.96
N GLN A 71 22.12 -9.34 6.76
CA GLN A 71 21.84 -9.44 8.20
C GLN A 71 22.23 -8.17 8.97
N ALA A 72 23.26 -7.45 8.51
CA ALA A 72 23.64 -6.14 9.02
C ALA A 72 22.71 -5.00 8.53
N GLY A 73 21.72 -5.31 7.68
CA GLY A 73 20.80 -4.32 7.10
C GLY A 73 21.37 -3.59 5.87
N GLU A 74 22.54 -4.00 5.39
CA GLU A 74 23.11 -3.48 4.14
C GLU A 74 22.48 -4.20 2.94
N GLN A 75 22.21 -3.42 1.90
CA GLN A 75 21.60 -3.93 0.67
C GLN A 75 22.47 -3.52 -0.52
N PRO A 76 23.49 -4.34 -0.88
CA PRO A 76 24.48 -3.97 -1.89
C PRO A 76 23.87 -3.66 -3.26
N ASP A 77 22.75 -4.31 -3.63
CA ASP A 77 22.03 -3.97 -4.85
C ASP A 77 21.09 -2.77 -4.61
N PRO A 78 21.35 -1.60 -5.23
CA PRO A 78 20.51 -0.42 -5.03
C PRO A 78 19.07 -0.63 -5.51
N ARG A 79 18.83 -1.55 -6.45
CA ARG A 79 17.46 -1.85 -6.90
C ARG A 79 16.69 -2.65 -5.88
N ASP A 80 17.34 -3.52 -5.13
CA ASP A 80 16.64 -4.26 -4.09
C ASP A 80 16.22 -3.28 -2.98
N ALA A 81 17.07 -2.29 -2.65
CA ALA A 81 16.70 -1.21 -1.74
C ALA A 81 15.53 -0.36 -2.29
N GLN A 82 15.57 -0.05 -3.59
CA GLN A 82 14.48 0.66 -4.26
C GLN A 82 13.18 -0.15 -4.27
N ILE A 83 13.24 -1.47 -4.50
CA ILE A 83 12.10 -2.39 -4.46
C ILE A 83 11.48 -2.41 -3.06
N THR A 84 12.30 -2.52 -2.01
CA THR A 84 11.83 -2.48 -0.62
C THR A 84 11.11 -1.17 -0.33
N ARG A 85 11.73 -0.03 -0.69
CA ARG A 85 11.11 1.29 -0.54
C ARG A 85 9.78 1.38 -1.28
N LEU A 86 9.76 1.01 -2.56
CA LEU A 86 8.55 1.07 -3.38
C LEU A 86 7.43 0.17 -2.83
N LYS A 87 7.75 -1.01 -2.30
CA LYS A 87 6.76 -1.88 -1.64
C LYS A 87 6.15 -1.23 -0.39
N ASN A 88 6.98 -0.56 0.41
CA ASN A 88 6.51 0.16 1.59
C ASN A 88 5.63 1.36 1.20
N ASP A 89 6.04 2.11 0.17
CA ASP A 89 5.28 3.24 -0.37
C ASP A 89 3.92 2.77 -0.93
N VAL A 90 3.90 1.68 -1.72
CA VAL A 90 2.66 1.09 -2.26
C VAL A 90 1.72 0.63 -1.14
N THR A 91 2.25 -0.02 -0.10
CA THR A 91 1.44 -0.45 1.05
C THR A 91 0.82 0.75 1.77
N THR A 92 1.63 1.80 1.99
CA THR A 92 1.19 3.04 2.65
C THR A 92 0.13 3.77 1.83
N LEU A 93 0.33 3.89 0.52
CA LEU A 93 -0.63 4.54 -0.38
C LEU A 93 -1.94 3.78 -0.46
N ARG A 94 -1.90 2.45 -0.56
CA ARG A 94 -3.11 1.61 -0.54
C ARG A 94 -3.92 1.82 0.73
N ARG A 95 -3.25 1.81 1.90
CA ARG A 95 -3.92 2.08 3.18
C ARG A 95 -4.62 3.45 3.17
N ARG A 96 -3.92 4.50 2.76
CA ARG A 96 -4.48 5.87 2.67
C ARG A 96 -5.68 5.95 1.72
N VAL A 97 -5.63 5.28 0.59
CA VAL A 97 -6.75 5.22 -0.37
C VAL A 97 -7.95 4.51 0.25
N THR A 98 -7.74 3.38 0.93
CA THR A 98 -8.83 2.68 1.63
C THR A 98 -9.46 3.54 2.72
N GLU A 99 -8.64 4.20 3.54
CA GLU A 99 -9.11 5.12 4.60
C GLU A 99 -9.93 6.27 4.00
N SER A 100 -9.39 6.95 2.98
CA SER A 100 -10.07 8.08 2.34
C SER A 100 -11.39 7.64 1.69
N THR A 101 -11.43 6.49 1.02
CA THR A 101 -12.66 5.97 0.42
C THR A 101 -13.69 5.63 1.50
N GLY A 102 -13.27 5.07 2.64
CA GLY A 102 -14.14 4.84 3.79
C GLY A 102 -14.78 6.13 4.30
N THR A 103 -13.97 7.16 4.56
CA THR A 103 -14.48 8.47 5.00
C THR A 103 -15.40 9.12 3.98
N ILE A 104 -15.10 9.00 2.67
CA ILE A 104 -15.98 9.52 1.62
C ILE A 104 -17.35 8.82 1.66
N ASN A 105 -17.37 7.49 1.83
CA ASN A 105 -18.62 6.74 1.94
C ASN A 105 -19.43 7.17 3.17
N GLU A 106 -18.81 7.24 4.34
CA GLU A 106 -19.46 7.68 5.59
C GLU A 106 -20.07 9.08 5.45
N LEU A 107 -19.30 10.04 4.91
CA LEU A 107 -19.79 11.41 4.68
C LEU A 107 -20.92 11.45 3.64
N THR A 108 -20.88 10.56 2.64
CA THR A 108 -21.92 10.48 1.61
C THR A 108 -23.22 9.91 2.17
N GLU A 109 -23.14 8.87 3.00
CA GLU A 109 -24.27 8.30 3.72
C GLU A 109 -24.89 9.32 4.68
N LEU A 110 -24.06 9.99 5.48
CA LEU A 110 -24.51 11.05 6.39
C LEU A 110 -25.22 12.18 5.65
N ARG A 111 -24.63 12.66 4.55
CA ARG A 111 -25.25 13.70 3.71
C ARG A 111 -26.59 13.26 3.18
N THR A 112 -26.69 12.02 2.70
CA THR A 112 -27.93 11.45 2.15
C THR A 112 -29.03 11.40 3.21
N GLN A 113 -28.69 10.90 4.41
CA GLN A 113 -29.64 10.83 5.52
C GLN A 113 -30.09 12.22 5.99
N ALA A 114 -29.16 13.17 6.14
CA ALA A 114 -29.47 14.52 6.56
C ALA A 114 -30.40 15.24 5.58
N LEU A 115 -30.17 15.08 4.27
CA LEU A 115 -31.04 15.64 3.23
C LEU A 115 -32.44 15.00 3.27
N ALA A 116 -32.53 13.68 3.41
CA ALA A 116 -33.83 13.01 3.53
C ALA A 116 -34.62 13.48 4.76
N GLN A 117 -33.94 13.64 5.90
CA GLN A 117 -34.56 14.12 7.13
C GLN A 117 -35.03 15.57 7.01
N LEU A 118 -34.22 16.46 6.42
CA LEU A 118 -34.59 17.85 6.20
C LEU A 118 -35.79 17.98 5.26
N SER A 119 -35.84 17.20 4.18
CA SER A 119 -37.00 17.17 3.27
C SER A 119 -38.26 16.68 3.99
N ALA A 120 -38.17 15.59 4.75
CA ALA A 120 -39.31 15.07 5.52
C ALA A 120 -39.82 16.08 6.57
N GLN A 121 -38.92 16.77 7.27
CA GLN A 121 -39.28 17.83 8.21
C GLN A 121 -39.92 19.03 7.51
N HIS A 122 -39.43 19.40 6.33
CA HIS A 122 -39.98 20.49 5.54
C HIS A 122 -41.41 20.19 5.10
N ASP A 123 -41.65 18.99 4.55
CA ASP A 123 -42.98 18.53 4.13
C ASP A 123 -43.95 18.50 5.31
N GLU A 124 -43.48 18.06 6.47
CA GLU A 124 -44.26 18.03 7.71
C GLU A 124 -44.65 19.43 8.17
N ILE A 125 -43.73 20.39 8.16
CA ILE A 125 -44.00 21.79 8.52
C ILE A 125 -45.04 22.39 7.56
N ILE A 126 -44.94 22.12 6.26
CA ILE A 126 -45.93 22.57 5.27
C ILE A 126 -47.30 22.00 5.60
N ARG A 127 -47.38 20.69 5.87
CA ARG A 127 -48.63 20.00 6.22
C ARG A 127 -49.26 20.60 7.48
N LEU A 128 -48.48 20.77 8.55
CA LEU A 128 -48.96 21.32 9.82
C LEU A 128 -49.44 22.77 9.67
N ARG A 129 -48.73 23.59 8.90
CA ARG A 129 -49.15 24.96 8.60
C ARG A 129 -50.47 24.98 7.83
N ALA A 130 -50.62 24.13 6.81
CA ALA A 130 -51.87 24.03 6.06
C ALA A 130 -53.05 23.62 6.96
N ALA A 131 -52.85 22.63 7.83
CA ALA A 131 -53.86 22.18 8.78
C ALA A 131 -54.24 23.27 9.80
N ALA A 132 -53.27 24.01 10.32
CA ALA A 132 -53.50 25.11 11.25
C ALA A 132 -54.32 26.24 10.61
N THR A 133 -54.00 26.62 9.37
CA THR A 133 -54.79 27.61 8.60
C THR A 133 -56.23 27.13 8.39
N ALA A 134 -56.43 25.88 7.98
CA ALA A 134 -57.76 25.29 7.81
C ALA A 134 -58.57 25.27 9.11
N ALA A 135 -57.93 24.96 10.26
CA ALA A 135 -58.57 24.99 11.56
C ALA A 135 -58.94 26.41 12.02
N GLY A 136 -58.13 27.42 11.68
CA GLY A 136 -58.45 28.84 11.92
C GLY A 136 -59.68 29.34 11.15
N HIS A 137 -60.01 28.70 10.03
CA HIS A 137 -61.23 28.96 9.27
C HIS A 137 -62.50 28.29 9.85
N LEU A 138 -62.37 27.43 10.87
CA LEU A 138 -63.51 26.85 11.56
C LEU A 138 -64.09 27.86 12.58
N ARG A 139 -65.18 28.54 12.19
CA ARG A 139 -65.97 29.42 13.05
C ARG A 139 -66.54 28.62 14.23
N ARG A 140 -66.14 28.96 15.46
CA ARG A 140 -66.71 28.40 16.69
C ARG A 140 -68.20 28.72 16.74
N LEU A 141 -69.05 27.70 16.67
CA LEU A 141 -70.51 27.86 16.77
C LEU A 141 -70.86 28.34 18.19
N PRO A 142 -71.78 29.31 18.32
CA PRO A 142 -72.19 29.81 19.62
C PRO A 142 -72.83 28.68 20.43
N GLN A 143 -72.38 28.53 21.67
CA GLN A 143 -72.93 27.58 22.62
C GLN A 143 -74.35 28.04 22.97
N ARG A 144 -75.35 27.18 22.73
CA ARG A 144 -76.76 27.50 22.92
C ARG A 144 -77.01 27.87 24.38
N ALA A 145 -77.28 29.15 24.65
CA ALA A 145 -77.80 29.57 25.95
C ALA A 145 -79.19 28.96 26.13
N THR A 146 -79.32 28.04 27.07
CA THR A 146 -80.61 27.55 27.56
C THR A 146 -81.30 28.67 28.32
N SER A 147 -82.09 29.48 27.63
CA SER A 147 -83.09 30.34 28.26
C SER A 147 -84.26 29.47 28.70
N ILE A 148 -84.30 29.14 29.99
CA ILE A 148 -85.51 28.62 30.63
C ILE A 148 -86.37 29.83 30.95
N ASP A 149 -87.42 30.02 30.14
CA ASP A 149 -88.52 30.94 30.41
C ASP A 149 -89.51 30.22 31.35
N LEU A 150 -89.89 30.84 32.46
CA LEU A 150 -91.01 30.39 33.30
C LEU A 150 -92.07 31.50 33.37
N PRO A 151 -93.36 31.22 33.14
CA PRO A 151 -94.38 32.24 32.96
C PRO A 151 -95.06 32.71 34.26
N ARG A 152 -95.30 34.02 34.27
CA ARG A 152 -96.26 34.87 35.04
C ARG A 152 -96.18 34.92 36.55
#